data_AF-A0A972JWW6-F1
#
_entry.id   AF-A0A972JWW6-F1
#
_cell.length_a   1.000
_cell.length_b   1.000
_cell.length_c   1.000
_cell.angle_alpha   90.00
_cell.angle_beta   90.00
_cell.angle_gamma   90.00
#
_symmetry.space_group_name_H-M   'P 1'
#
loop_
_entity.id
_entity.type
_entity.pdbx_description
1 polymer ?
#
loop_
_entity_poly.entity_id
_entity_poly.type
_entity_poly.pdbx_seq_one_letter_code
_entity_poly.pdbx_strand_id
1 'polypeptide(L)'
;MTLFVRVSLLCSLLWIVVGCSGTSTETSISQPYEFPIQPGTDEWRALKTRDEMLQAVQIPEDQLSAMSSAALLETVLQYPLSDHMYAYIFRQQGLDALKRNFNGIDTLLSRPDAAVLLVEHYQQLDITSVNDFDTLEERGGYTFDVAYVEIMLAQPDMIAQISAEDRRVLLQTTLSNTDKKQTLIDVYGFAGKETNALLAGRLLQAEGALSQPDQVIERFLVEGEYFGDNELAAIYDRIFEAAREEISS
;
A
#
# COMPACT_ATOMS: atom_id res chain seq x y z
N MET A 1 -62.27 -45.09 13.34
CA MET A 1 -62.89 -43.77 13.14
C MET A 1 -62.57 -42.94 14.37
N THR A 2 -61.72 -41.91 14.21
CA THR A 2 -61.50 -40.74 15.10
C THR A 2 -61.13 -40.98 16.58
N LEU A 3 -60.26 -40.24 17.26
CA LEU A 3 -59.16 -39.29 17.00
C LEU A 3 -58.78 -38.76 18.43
N PHE A 4 -57.49 -38.60 18.73
CA PHE A 4 -56.85 -37.68 19.71
C PHE A 4 -56.99 -37.93 21.22
N VAL A 5 -55.93 -38.24 22.01
CA VAL A 5 -54.58 -37.70 22.34
C VAL A 5 -54.58 -36.76 23.57
N ARG A 6 -53.60 -37.02 24.47
CA ARG A 6 -52.89 -36.16 25.47
C ARG A 6 -53.35 -36.41 26.92
N VAL A 7 -52.51 -36.49 27.96
CA VAL A 7 -51.16 -35.96 28.27
C VAL A 7 -50.52 -36.93 29.28
N SER A 8 -49.19 -37.11 29.27
CA SER A 8 -48.48 -37.62 30.46
C SER A 8 -47.10 -36.97 30.59
N LEU A 9 -46.92 -36.27 31.72
CA LEU A 9 -45.65 -35.77 32.21
C LEU A 9 -44.72 -36.92 32.55
N LEU A 10 -43.42 -36.80 32.25
CA LEU A 10 -42.36 -37.29 33.16
C LEU A 10 -41.00 -36.67 32.85
N CYS A 11 -40.40 -36.15 33.92
CA CYS A 11 -39.02 -35.69 34.04
C CYS A 11 -38.03 -36.82 33.78
N SER A 12 -36.90 -36.53 33.13
CA SER A 12 -35.57 -36.71 33.73
C SER A 12 -34.43 -36.53 32.72
N LEU A 13 -33.45 -35.72 33.12
CA LEU A 13 -32.00 -35.87 32.89
C LEU A 13 -31.49 -35.81 31.44
N LEU A 14 -31.06 -34.62 31.01
CA LEU A 14 -29.87 -34.48 30.18
C LEU A 14 -28.98 -33.37 30.75
N TRP A 15 -27.78 -33.78 31.18
CA TRP A 15 -26.67 -32.90 31.49
C TRP A 15 -26.31 -32.12 30.24
N ILE A 16 -26.58 -30.81 30.23
CA ILE A 16 -25.95 -29.90 29.29
C ILE A 16 -24.54 -29.68 29.82
N VAL A 17 -23.58 -30.45 29.32
CA VAL A 17 -22.19 -29.98 29.29
C VAL A 17 -22.18 -28.88 28.25
N VAL A 18 -22.42 -27.65 28.69
CA VAL A 18 -22.01 -26.48 27.92
C VAL A 18 -20.49 -26.55 27.95
N GLY A 19 -19.91 -27.14 26.90
CA GLY A 19 -18.53 -26.89 26.59
C GLY A 19 -18.40 -25.38 26.42
N CYS A 20 -17.80 -24.71 27.40
CA CYS A 20 -17.17 -23.43 27.17
C CYS A 20 -16.06 -23.70 26.14
N SER A 21 -16.42 -23.72 24.86
CA SER A 21 -15.49 -23.33 23.83
C SER A 21 -15.15 -21.89 24.16
N GLY A 22 -14.06 -21.70 24.91
CA GLY A 22 -13.36 -20.43 24.89
C GLY A 22 -12.94 -20.20 23.46
N THR A 23 -13.83 -19.63 22.65
CA THR A 23 -13.40 -18.77 21.57
C THR A 23 -12.61 -17.69 22.28
N SER A 24 -11.29 -17.85 22.34
CA SER A 24 -10.40 -16.72 22.48
C SER A 24 -10.78 -15.81 21.33
N THR A 25 -11.63 -14.82 21.61
CA THR A 25 -11.73 -13.64 20.78
C THR A 25 -10.36 -13.02 20.89
N GLU A 26 -9.44 -13.43 20.01
CA GLU A 26 -8.25 -12.65 19.73
C GLU A 26 -8.78 -11.28 19.37
N THR A 27 -8.59 -10.36 20.30
CA THR A 27 -9.13 -9.01 20.17
C THR A 27 -8.24 -8.34 19.14
N SER A 28 -8.76 -8.18 17.93
CA SER A 28 -8.01 -7.53 16.86
C SER A 28 -7.78 -6.06 17.23
N ILE A 29 -6.52 -5.63 17.20
CA ILE A 29 -6.12 -4.23 17.43
C ILE A 29 -6.59 -3.43 16.21
N SER A 30 -7.51 -2.48 16.44
CA SER A 30 -8.13 -1.69 15.37
C SER A 30 -7.60 -0.26 15.26
N GLN A 31 -6.61 0.11 16.07
CA GLN A 31 -5.96 1.42 16.04
C GLN A 31 -4.54 1.27 15.49
N PRO A 32 -4.02 2.26 14.76
CA PRO A 32 -2.64 2.22 14.29
C PRO A 32 -1.67 2.19 15.47
N TYR A 33 -0.50 1.59 15.25
CA TYR A 33 0.56 1.55 16.23
C TYR A 33 1.25 2.91 16.32
N GLU A 34 1.21 3.52 17.50
CA GLU A 34 1.93 4.75 17.79
C GLU A 34 3.40 4.43 18.09
N PHE A 35 4.30 4.79 17.17
CA PHE A 35 5.73 4.58 17.35
C PHE A 35 6.24 5.42 18.54
N PRO A 36 6.79 4.78 19.59
CA PRO A 36 7.16 5.48 20.82
C PRO A 36 8.40 6.36 20.66
N ILE A 37 9.24 6.09 19.66
CA ILE A 37 10.47 6.83 19.37
C ILE A 37 10.44 7.21 17.88
N GLN A 38 10.51 8.52 17.60
CA GLN A 38 10.39 9.08 16.25
C GLN A 38 11.45 10.15 16.00
N PRO A 39 11.87 10.37 14.73
CA PRO A 39 12.76 11.47 14.38
C PRO A 39 12.34 12.80 15.01
N GLY A 40 13.30 13.53 15.57
CA GLY A 40 13.08 14.82 16.25
C GLY A 40 12.93 14.73 17.78
N THR A 41 12.51 13.59 18.33
CA THR A 41 12.38 13.38 19.79
C THR A 41 13.74 13.34 20.52
N ASP A 42 13.74 13.56 21.84
CA ASP A 42 14.95 13.45 22.68
C ASP A 42 15.47 12.00 22.67
N GLU A 43 14.56 11.03 22.75
CA GLU A 43 14.82 9.59 22.71
C GLU A 43 15.47 9.20 21.39
N TRP A 44 14.98 9.71 20.26
CA TRP A 44 15.59 9.46 18.95
C TRP A 44 17.03 9.98 18.86
N ARG A 45 17.27 11.19 19.37
CA ARG A 45 18.62 11.80 19.40
C ARG A 45 19.59 11.05 20.32
N ALA A 46 19.06 10.26 21.26
CA ALA A 46 19.88 9.41 22.11
C ALA A 46 20.41 8.17 21.37
N LEU A 47 19.71 7.67 20.34
CA LEU A 47 20.16 6.54 19.52
C LEU A 47 21.46 6.88 18.78
N LYS A 48 22.43 5.96 18.75
CA LYS A 48 23.79 6.18 18.25
C LYS A 48 24.08 5.46 16.95
N THR A 49 23.35 4.38 16.68
CA THR A 49 23.58 3.54 15.50
C THR A 49 22.31 3.44 14.66
N ARG A 50 22.50 3.14 13.36
CA ARG A 50 21.40 2.84 12.44
C ARG A 50 20.57 1.66 12.94
N ASP A 51 21.21 0.64 13.49
CA ASP A 51 20.51 -0.56 13.96
C ASP A 51 19.64 -0.27 15.18
N GLU A 52 20.09 0.60 16.11
CA GLU A 52 19.25 1.09 17.21
C GLU A 52 18.04 1.89 16.70
N MET A 53 18.21 2.74 15.68
CA MET A 53 17.11 3.47 15.05
C MET A 53 16.09 2.52 14.42
N LEU A 54 16.54 1.53 13.64
CA LEU A 54 15.66 0.54 13.02
C LEU A 54 14.92 -0.31 14.06
N GLN A 55 15.60 -0.70 15.13
CA GLN A 55 14.98 -1.47 16.22
C GLN A 55 13.92 -0.67 16.97
N ALA A 56 14.13 0.63 17.15
CA ALA A 56 13.19 1.52 17.85
C ALA A 56 11.86 1.72 17.10
N VAL A 57 11.84 1.47 15.79
CA VAL A 57 10.66 1.65 14.92
C VAL A 57 10.10 0.33 14.39
N GLN A 58 10.38 -0.79 15.05
CA GLN A 58 9.66 -2.04 14.79
C GLN A 58 8.32 -2.07 15.55
N ILE A 59 7.33 -2.74 14.97
CA ILE A 59 6.10 -3.09 15.69
C ILE A 59 6.38 -4.36 16.52
N PRO A 60 6.05 -4.41 17.83
CA PRO A 60 6.16 -5.63 18.61
C PRO A 60 5.35 -6.78 18.00
N GLU A 61 5.92 -7.99 17.93
CA GLU A 61 5.36 -9.12 17.18
C GLU A 61 3.95 -9.53 17.64
N ASP A 62 3.69 -9.44 18.95
CA ASP A 62 2.38 -9.70 19.56
C ASP A 62 1.33 -8.67 19.14
N GLN A 63 1.73 -7.41 18.93
CA GLN A 63 0.85 -6.38 18.41
C GLN A 63 0.65 -6.53 16.89
N LEU A 64 1.75 -6.72 16.15
CA LEU A 64 1.72 -6.86 14.68
C LEU A 64 0.77 -7.97 14.22
N SER A 65 0.83 -9.13 14.89
CA SER A 65 -0.04 -10.27 14.60
C SER A 65 -1.51 -10.01 14.95
N ALA A 66 -1.79 -9.22 15.99
CA ALA A 66 -3.13 -8.89 16.44
C ALA A 66 -3.79 -7.72 15.68
N MET A 67 -3.02 -6.91 14.93
CA MET A 67 -3.57 -5.77 14.19
C MET A 67 -4.50 -6.19 13.05
N SER A 68 -5.60 -5.43 12.89
CA SER A 68 -6.43 -5.49 11.69
C SER A 68 -5.66 -4.97 10.47
N SER A 69 -6.06 -5.38 9.27
CA SER A 69 -5.42 -4.90 8.04
C SER A 69 -5.51 -3.37 7.89
N ALA A 70 -6.62 -2.75 8.31
CA ALA A 70 -6.77 -1.29 8.28
C ALA A 70 -5.82 -0.58 9.26
N ALA A 71 -5.72 -1.06 10.51
CA ALA A 71 -4.79 -0.52 11.48
C ALA A 71 -3.33 -0.68 11.03
N LEU A 72 -3.00 -1.83 10.44
CA LEU A 72 -1.67 -2.10 9.90
C LEU A 72 -1.36 -1.20 8.69
N LEU A 73 -2.32 -0.98 7.79
CA LEU A 73 -2.16 -0.06 6.68
C LEU A 73 -1.81 1.36 7.17
N GLU A 74 -2.62 1.92 8.07
CA GLU A 74 -2.37 3.25 8.63
C GLU A 74 -0.99 3.33 9.31
N THR A 75 -0.62 2.28 10.04
CA THR A 75 0.70 2.19 10.69
C THR A 75 1.85 2.18 9.68
N VAL A 76 1.71 1.43 8.59
CA VAL A 76 2.73 1.35 7.54
C VAL A 76 2.88 2.68 6.80
N LEU A 77 1.78 3.39 6.57
CA LEU A 77 1.80 4.73 5.97
C LEU A 77 2.40 5.78 6.91
N GLN A 78 2.26 5.61 8.23
CA GLN A 78 2.85 6.48 9.26
C GLN A 78 4.24 6.02 9.73
N TYR A 79 4.89 5.10 9.00
CA TYR A 79 6.20 4.58 9.39
C TYR A 79 7.24 5.72 9.48
N PRO A 80 7.91 5.93 10.63
CA PRO A 80 8.73 7.13 10.85
C PRO A 80 9.96 7.28 9.93
N LEU A 81 10.33 6.21 9.22
CA LEU A 81 11.45 6.20 8.28
C LEU A 81 11.01 5.91 6.84
N SER A 82 9.74 6.14 6.48
CA SER A 82 9.23 5.98 5.10
C SER A 82 10.09 6.78 4.10
N ASP A 83 10.51 7.99 4.49
CA ASP A 83 11.36 8.88 3.68
C ASP A 83 12.72 8.28 3.32
N HIS A 84 13.20 7.25 4.03
CA HIS A 84 14.45 6.59 3.69
C HIS A 84 14.41 5.90 2.32
N MET A 85 13.22 5.60 1.80
CA MET A 85 13.05 5.15 0.41
C MET A 85 13.65 6.14 -0.58
N TYR A 86 13.61 7.44 -0.31
CA TYR A 86 14.04 8.48 -1.24
C TYR A 86 15.55 8.71 -1.26
N ALA A 87 16.30 8.07 -0.35
CA ALA A 87 17.76 8.06 -0.39
C ALA A 87 18.33 7.15 -1.50
N TYR A 88 17.49 6.35 -2.15
CA TYR A 88 17.84 5.47 -3.25
C TYR A 88 17.57 6.15 -4.61
N ILE A 89 18.34 5.75 -5.62
CA ILE A 89 18.19 6.28 -6.99
C ILE A 89 16.82 5.89 -7.55
N PHE A 90 16.44 4.62 -7.40
CA PHE A 90 15.21 4.08 -7.94
C PHE A 90 14.21 3.78 -6.83
N ARG A 91 12.93 4.09 -7.08
CA ARG A 91 11.89 3.94 -6.05
C ARG A 91 11.70 2.50 -5.62
N GLN A 92 11.78 1.54 -6.55
CA GLN A 92 11.66 0.11 -6.21
C GLN A 92 12.78 -0.34 -5.27
N GLN A 93 14.03 0.06 -5.52
CA GLN A 93 15.15 -0.26 -4.63
C GLN A 93 14.96 0.33 -3.22
N GLY A 94 14.39 1.55 -3.14
CA GLY A 94 14.07 2.17 -1.86
C GLY A 94 12.97 1.44 -1.11
N LEU A 95 11.88 1.02 -1.78
CA LEU A 95 10.83 0.21 -1.16
C LEU A 95 11.40 -1.15 -0.68
N ASP A 96 12.24 -1.81 -1.49
CA ASP A 96 12.89 -3.06 -1.10
C ASP A 96 13.79 -2.89 0.13
N ALA A 97 14.43 -1.72 0.27
CA ALA A 97 15.15 -1.38 1.47
C ALA A 97 14.23 -1.19 2.68
N LEU A 98 13.07 -0.54 2.52
CA LEU A 98 12.10 -0.44 3.62
C LEU A 98 11.59 -1.82 4.05
N LYS A 99 11.18 -2.68 3.10
CA LYS A 99 10.73 -4.07 3.34
C LYS A 99 11.73 -4.86 4.18
N ARG A 100 13.03 -4.76 3.84
CA ARG A 100 14.10 -5.46 4.59
C ARG A 100 14.30 -4.95 6.02
N ASN A 101 13.92 -3.71 6.32
CA ASN A 101 14.24 -3.05 7.58
C ASN A 101 13.02 -2.80 8.47
N PHE A 102 11.79 -3.05 8.01
CA PHE A 102 10.56 -2.81 8.76
C PHE A 102 9.56 -3.97 8.60
N ASN A 103 9.21 -4.59 9.73
CA ASN A 103 8.35 -5.78 9.76
C ASN A 103 6.89 -5.54 9.34
N GLY A 104 6.41 -4.29 9.35
CA GLY A 104 5.04 -3.96 8.98
C GLY A 104 4.73 -4.11 7.49
N ILE A 105 5.69 -3.82 6.60
CA ILE A 105 5.44 -3.78 5.15
C ILE A 105 5.15 -5.17 4.61
N ASP A 106 6.07 -6.14 4.78
CA ASP A 106 5.85 -7.50 4.26
C ASP A 106 4.60 -8.15 4.88
N THR A 107 4.34 -7.87 6.16
CA THR A 107 3.10 -8.31 6.83
C THR A 107 1.87 -7.75 6.13
N LEU A 108 1.83 -6.44 5.86
CA LEU A 108 0.73 -5.81 5.13
C LEU A 108 0.60 -6.38 3.72
N LEU A 109 1.71 -6.50 2.98
CA LEU A 109 1.69 -6.98 1.60
C LEU A 109 1.15 -8.41 1.47
N SER A 110 1.29 -9.22 2.52
CA SER A 110 0.77 -10.59 2.59
C SER A 110 -0.72 -10.70 2.95
N ARG A 111 -1.37 -9.61 3.40
CA ARG A 111 -2.79 -9.63 3.78
C ARG A 111 -3.66 -9.66 2.49
N PRO A 112 -4.66 -10.56 2.40
CA PRO A 112 -5.46 -10.73 1.19
C PRO A 112 -6.42 -9.57 0.90
N ASP A 113 -6.66 -8.69 1.86
CA ASP A 113 -7.50 -7.49 1.76
C ASP A 113 -6.70 -6.18 1.68
N ALA A 114 -5.37 -6.24 1.73
CA ALA A 114 -4.54 -5.03 1.75
C ALA A 114 -4.61 -4.24 0.45
N ALA A 115 -4.69 -4.92 -0.71
CA ALA A 115 -4.81 -4.22 -1.99
C ALA A 115 -6.08 -3.39 -2.07
N VAL A 116 -7.22 -3.93 -1.60
CA VAL A 116 -8.50 -3.21 -1.59
C VAL A 116 -8.42 -1.97 -0.70
N LEU A 117 -7.93 -2.11 0.52
CA LEU A 117 -7.78 -0.98 1.46
C LEU A 117 -6.84 0.11 0.92
N LEU A 118 -5.73 -0.29 0.29
CA LEU A 118 -4.78 0.67 -0.27
C LEU A 118 -5.31 1.36 -1.52
N VAL A 119 -6.10 0.67 -2.36
CA VAL A 119 -6.80 1.28 -3.50
C VAL A 119 -7.83 2.31 -3.02
N GLU A 120 -8.64 1.95 -2.01
CA GLU A 120 -9.61 2.87 -1.40
C GLU A 120 -8.92 4.12 -0.85
N HIS A 121 -7.78 3.94 -0.15
CA HIS A 121 -6.96 5.05 0.32
C HIS A 121 -6.45 5.93 -0.82
N TYR A 122 -5.86 5.32 -1.85
CA TYR A 122 -5.31 6.06 -3.00
C TYR A 122 -6.37 6.84 -3.77
N GLN A 123 -7.57 6.30 -3.93
CA GLN A 123 -8.69 6.97 -4.59
C GLN A 123 -9.24 8.17 -3.80
N GLN A 124 -9.02 8.21 -2.48
CA GLN A 124 -9.40 9.32 -1.63
C GLN A 124 -8.35 10.45 -1.60
N LEU A 125 -7.12 10.19 -2.06
CA LEU A 125 -6.09 11.22 -2.13
C LEU A 125 -6.42 12.26 -3.20
N ASP A 126 -6.35 13.53 -2.82
CA ASP A 126 -6.38 14.65 -3.76
C ASP A 126 -4.96 15.12 -4.06
N ILE A 127 -4.42 14.75 -5.22
CA ILE A 127 -3.08 15.17 -5.67
C ILE A 127 -2.92 16.70 -5.68
N THR A 128 -4.01 17.45 -5.81
CA THR A 128 -3.98 18.91 -5.87
C THR A 128 -3.93 19.59 -4.50
N SER A 129 -4.23 18.87 -3.41
CA SER A 129 -4.15 19.37 -2.04
C SER A 129 -2.73 19.73 -1.61
N VAL A 130 -1.72 19.36 -2.41
CA VAL A 130 -0.36 19.85 -2.22
C VAL A 130 -0.28 21.39 -2.18
N ASN A 131 -1.23 22.09 -2.81
CA ASN A 131 -1.30 23.55 -2.78
C ASN A 131 -1.86 24.12 -1.47
N ASP A 132 -2.49 23.28 -0.65
CA ASP A 132 -3.10 23.68 0.63
C ASP A 132 -2.05 23.80 1.75
N PHE A 133 -0.85 23.27 1.53
CA PHE A 133 0.27 23.37 2.48
C PHE A 133 1.03 24.68 2.33
N ASP A 134 1.37 25.28 3.47
CA ASP A 134 2.02 26.59 3.55
C ASP A 134 3.53 26.49 3.33
N THR A 135 4.16 25.39 3.75
CA THR A 135 5.61 25.23 3.71
C THR A 135 6.08 24.29 2.60
N LEU A 136 7.33 24.48 2.13
CA LEU A 136 7.94 23.56 1.16
C LEU A 136 8.16 22.16 1.74
N GLU A 137 8.37 22.06 3.04
CA GLU A 137 8.56 20.79 3.75
C GLU A 137 7.28 19.97 3.72
N GLU A 138 6.14 20.57 4.10
CA GLU A 138 4.84 19.89 4.05
C GLU A 138 4.44 19.49 2.63
N ARG A 139 4.70 20.36 1.64
CA ARG A 139 4.48 20.04 0.22
C ARG A 139 5.32 18.84 -0.21
N GLY A 140 6.62 18.86 0.11
CA GLY A 140 7.54 17.78 -0.19
C GLY A 140 7.11 16.47 0.46
N GLY A 141 6.80 16.50 1.75
CA GLY A 141 6.29 15.35 2.51
C GLY A 141 5.04 14.76 1.86
N TYR A 142 4.06 15.58 1.50
CA TYR A 142 2.86 15.09 0.82
C TYR A 142 3.15 14.44 -0.54
N THR A 143 4.11 14.98 -1.32
CA THR A 143 4.51 14.32 -2.58
C THR A 143 5.16 12.96 -2.33
N PHE A 144 5.89 12.80 -1.23
CA PHE A 144 6.47 11.53 -0.82
C PHE A 144 5.39 10.56 -0.38
N ASP A 145 4.44 10.97 0.46
CA ASP A 145 3.32 10.13 0.89
C ASP A 145 2.54 9.55 -0.29
N VAL A 146 2.21 10.40 -1.29
CA VAL A 146 1.55 9.98 -2.54
C VAL A 146 2.39 8.94 -3.27
N ALA A 147 3.69 9.21 -3.47
CA ALA A 147 4.58 8.30 -4.18
C ALA A 147 4.77 6.97 -3.44
N TYR A 148 4.75 6.98 -2.10
CA TYR A 148 4.85 5.78 -1.27
C TYR A 148 3.61 4.88 -1.41
N VAL A 149 2.41 5.47 -1.41
CA VAL A 149 1.16 4.74 -1.71
C VAL A 149 1.19 4.14 -3.12
N GLU A 150 1.60 4.93 -4.12
CA GLU A 150 1.65 4.49 -5.52
C GLU A 150 2.61 3.31 -5.72
N ILE A 151 3.79 3.34 -5.11
CA ILE A 151 4.74 2.23 -5.25
C ILE A 151 4.33 0.98 -4.46
N MET A 152 3.66 1.15 -3.31
CA MET A 152 3.07 0.04 -2.58
C MET A 152 1.98 -0.65 -3.41
N LEU A 153 1.10 0.10 -4.07
CA LEU A 153 0.11 -0.44 -5.01
C LEU A 153 0.74 -1.11 -6.23
N ALA A 154 1.89 -0.59 -6.68
CA ALA A 154 2.58 -1.13 -7.84
C ALA A 154 3.21 -2.52 -7.58
N GLN A 155 3.19 -3.06 -6.35
CA GLN A 155 3.82 -4.36 -6.10
C GLN A 155 3.04 -5.51 -6.77
N PRO A 156 3.73 -6.52 -7.35
CA PRO A 156 3.07 -7.62 -8.05
C PRO A 156 2.00 -8.34 -7.21
N ASP A 157 2.27 -8.56 -5.93
CA ASP A 157 1.34 -9.22 -5.01
C ASP A 157 0.09 -8.38 -4.76
N MET A 158 0.19 -7.05 -4.80
CA MET A 158 -0.96 -6.15 -4.70
C MET A 158 -1.79 -6.19 -5.99
N ILE A 159 -1.15 -6.05 -7.14
CA ILE A 159 -1.83 -6.07 -8.43
C ILE A 159 -2.56 -7.39 -8.66
N ALA A 160 -1.97 -8.51 -8.24
CA ALA A 160 -2.58 -9.84 -8.34
C ALA A 160 -3.86 -10.01 -7.49
N GLN A 161 -4.01 -9.24 -6.41
CA GLN A 161 -5.21 -9.25 -5.55
C GLN A 161 -6.37 -8.43 -6.12
N ILE A 162 -6.11 -7.49 -7.03
CA ILE A 162 -7.12 -6.59 -7.59
C ILE A 162 -7.81 -7.28 -8.77
N SER A 163 -9.14 -7.19 -8.85
CA SER A 163 -9.90 -7.75 -9.98
C SER A 163 -9.56 -7.02 -11.29
N ALA A 164 -9.78 -7.65 -12.45
CA ALA A 164 -9.50 -7.00 -13.74
C ALA A 164 -10.30 -5.69 -13.93
N GLU A 165 -11.56 -5.67 -13.48
CA GLU A 165 -12.40 -4.47 -13.51
C GLU A 165 -11.82 -3.37 -12.61
N ASP A 166 -11.45 -3.72 -11.37
CA ASP A 166 -10.90 -2.76 -10.42
C ASP A 166 -9.50 -2.29 -10.83
N ARG A 167 -8.70 -3.12 -11.54
CA ARG A 167 -7.42 -2.71 -12.12
C ARG A 167 -7.62 -1.66 -13.21
N ARG A 168 -8.67 -1.77 -14.02
CA ARG A 168 -9.03 -0.76 -15.01
C ARG A 168 -9.44 0.56 -14.35
N VAL A 169 -10.25 0.51 -13.29
CA VAL A 169 -10.61 1.70 -12.50
C VAL A 169 -9.36 2.33 -11.87
N LEU A 170 -8.48 1.52 -11.28
CA LEU A 170 -7.22 2.00 -10.71
C LEU A 170 -6.33 2.66 -11.78
N LEU A 171 -6.23 2.06 -12.98
CA LEU A 171 -5.48 2.64 -14.10
C LEU A 171 -6.03 4.01 -14.50
N GLN A 172 -7.35 4.19 -14.52
CA GLN A 172 -7.99 5.49 -14.76
C GLN A 172 -7.62 6.51 -13.68
N THR A 173 -7.67 6.12 -12.40
CA THR A 173 -7.24 6.97 -11.28
C THR A 173 -5.77 7.36 -11.42
N THR A 174 -4.88 6.40 -11.73
CA THR A 174 -3.45 6.64 -11.93
C THR A 174 -3.19 7.62 -13.08
N LEU A 175 -3.90 7.50 -14.21
CA LEU A 175 -3.77 8.46 -15.32
C LEU A 175 -4.29 9.85 -14.94
N SER A 176 -5.46 9.93 -14.29
CA SER A 176 -6.00 11.22 -13.83
C SER A 176 -5.01 11.92 -12.90
N ASN A 177 -4.40 11.18 -11.98
CA ASN A 177 -3.40 11.71 -11.06
C ASN A 177 -2.10 12.10 -11.78
N THR A 178 -1.67 11.34 -12.79
CA THR A 178 -0.54 11.70 -13.65
C THR A 178 -0.78 13.03 -14.37
N ASP A 179 -1.97 13.22 -14.92
CA ASP A 179 -2.35 14.46 -15.61
C ASP A 179 -2.37 15.66 -14.64
N LYS A 180 -2.89 15.47 -13.41
CA LYS A 180 -2.83 16.49 -12.35
C LYS A 180 -1.38 16.83 -11.98
N LYS A 181 -0.52 15.85 -11.73
CA LYS A 181 0.91 16.06 -11.44
C LYS A 181 1.61 16.82 -12.56
N GLN A 182 1.27 16.55 -13.82
CA GLN A 182 1.81 17.26 -14.98
C GLN A 182 1.46 18.76 -14.98
N THR A 183 0.26 19.13 -14.50
CA THR A 183 -0.13 20.54 -14.33
C THR A 183 0.54 21.20 -13.13
N LEU A 184 1.05 20.42 -12.18
CA LEU A 184 1.73 20.85 -10.95
C LEU A 184 3.24 20.56 -11.00
N ILE A 185 3.85 20.78 -12.18
CA ILE A 185 5.25 20.40 -12.44
C ILE A 185 6.25 21.10 -11.53
N ASP A 186 5.94 22.31 -11.05
CA ASP A 186 6.79 23.06 -10.12
C ASP A 186 6.92 22.38 -8.74
N VAL A 187 5.99 21.47 -8.41
CA VAL A 187 5.96 20.74 -7.15
C VAL A 187 6.40 19.29 -7.35
N TYR A 188 5.74 18.56 -8.25
CA TYR A 188 6.03 17.14 -8.46
C TYR A 188 7.26 16.88 -9.33
N GLY A 189 7.63 17.84 -10.18
CA GLY A 189 8.72 17.68 -11.14
C GLY A 189 8.49 16.56 -12.14
N PHE A 190 9.46 16.35 -13.02
CA PHE A 190 9.41 15.29 -14.03
C PHE A 190 9.41 13.88 -13.41
N ALA A 191 10.28 13.66 -12.41
CA ALA A 191 10.40 12.39 -11.71
C ALA A 191 9.19 12.06 -10.82
N GLY A 192 8.34 13.03 -10.47
CA GLY A 192 7.14 12.78 -9.64
C GLY A 192 6.08 11.87 -10.28
N LYS A 193 6.23 11.56 -11.58
CA LYS A 193 5.39 10.61 -12.32
C LYS A 193 5.96 9.18 -12.34
N GLU A 194 7.14 8.95 -11.77
CA GLU A 194 7.85 7.65 -11.85
C GLU A 194 7.02 6.52 -11.24
N THR A 195 6.46 6.76 -10.05
CA THR A 195 5.60 5.81 -9.34
C THR A 195 4.26 5.59 -10.04
N ASN A 196 3.71 6.61 -10.73
CA ASN A 196 2.55 6.42 -11.60
C ASN A 196 2.87 5.55 -12.80
N ALA A 197 4.02 5.76 -13.44
CA ALA A 197 4.44 4.97 -14.59
C ALA A 197 4.69 3.51 -14.19
N LEU A 198 5.32 3.26 -13.04
CA LEU A 198 5.48 1.91 -12.48
C LEU A 198 4.12 1.24 -12.25
N LEU A 199 3.21 1.92 -11.57
CA LEU A 199 1.87 1.40 -11.27
C LEU A 199 1.08 1.12 -12.56
N ALA A 200 0.96 2.11 -13.45
CA ALA A 200 0.24 1.98 -14.72
C ALA A 200 0.84 0.87 -15.60
N GLY A 201 2.16 0.82 -15.71
CA GLY A 201 2.84 -0.18 -16.52
C GLY A 201 2.63 -1.61 -16.00
N ARG A 202 2.69 -1.82 -14.68
CA ARG A 202 2.42 -3.15 -14.11
C ARG A 202 0.94 -3.54 -14.19
N LEU A 203 0.02 -2.58 -14.09
CA LEU A 203 -1.41 -2.82 -14.34
C LEU A 203 -1.64 -3.28 -15.79
N LEU A 204 -1.06 -2.57 -16.77
CA LEU A 204 -1.13 -2.94 -18.18
C LEU A 204 -0.48 -4.30 -18.45
N GLN A 205 0.63 -4.61 -17.79
CA GLN A 205 1.27 -5.93 -17.89
C GLN A 205 0.35 -7.04 -17.39
N ALA A 206 -0.39 -6.81 -16.31
CA ALA A 206 -1.36 -7.77 -15.77
C ALA A 206 -2.55 -8.02 -16.71
N GLU A 207 -2.95 -7.02 -17.52
CA GLU A 207 -3.98 -7.16 -18.56
C GLU A 207 -3.45 -7.68 -19.90
N GLY A 208 -2.13 -7.84 -20.05
CA GLY A 208 -1.51 -8.19 -21.33
C GLY A 208 -1.54 -7.06 -22.37
N ALA A 209 -1.83 -5.83 -21.94
CA ALA A 209 -1.94 -4.63 -22.77
C ALA A 209 -0.58 -3.99 -23.10
N LEU A 210 0.50 -4.43 -22.47
CA LEU A 210 1.87 -4.09 -22.86
C LEU A 210 2.52 -5.27 -23.61
N SER A 211 2.60 -5.13 -24.93
CA SER A 211 3.29 -6.12 -25.79
C SER A 211 4.82 -6.04 -25.61
N GLN A 212 5.48 -7.15 -25.28
CA GLN A 212 6.95 -7.21 -25.12
C GLN A 212 7.64 -7.69 -26.41
N PRO A 213 8.64 -6.91 -26.89
CA PRO A 213 10.02 -7.29 -26.57
C PRO A 213 10.90 -6.07 -26.20
N ASP A 214 10.39 -5.13 -25.41
CA ASP A 214 11.16 -3.95 -25.05
C ASP A 214 11.85 -4.11 -23.69
N GLN A 215 13.13 -4.44 -23.76
CA GLN A 215 13.98 -4.64 -22.59
C GLN A 215 14.06 -3.42 -21.66
N VAL A 216 13.85 -2.20 -22.17
CA VAL A 216 13.86 -0.99 -21.35
C VAL A 216 12.61 -0.93 -20.48
N ILE A 217 11.43 -1.15 -21.06
CA ILE A 217 10.19 -1.23 -20.29
C ILE A 217 10.23 -2.43 -19.35
N GLU A 218 10.71 -3.59 -19.80
CA GLU A 218 10.81 -4.78 -18.95
C GLU A 218 11.68 -4.51 -17.71
N ARG A 219 12.88 -3.96 -17.90
CA ARG A 219 13.77 -3.58 -16.79
C ARG A 219 13.09 -2.58 -15.85
N PHE A 220 12.46 -1.55 -16.41
CA PHE A 220 11.75 -0.56 -15.59
C PHE A 220 10.63 -1.20 -14.76
N LEU A 221 9.80 -2.06 -15.35
CA LEU A 221 8.69 -2.69 -14.63
C LEU A 221 9.15 -3.74 -13.62
N VAL A 222 10.22 -4.49 -13.91
CA VAL A 222 10.71 -5.55 -13.01
C VAL A 222 11.58 -4.96 -11.90
N GLU A 223 12.57 -4.15 -12.26
CA GLU A 223 13.63 -3.69 -11.36
C GLU A 223 13.42 -2.24 -10.89
N GLY A 224 12.54 -1.47 -11.55
CA GLY A 224 12.40 -0.03 -11.31
C GLY A 224 13.51 0.81 -11.94
N GLU A 225 14.39 0.20 -12.74
CA GLU A 225 15.62 0.84 -13.20
C GLU A 225 15.51 1.47 -14.59
N TYR A 226 16.09 2.65 -14.72
CA TYR A 226 16.22 3.40 -15.97
C TYR A 226 17.52 4.21 -15.98
N PHE A 227 17.97 4.63 -17.17
CA PHE A 227 19.23 5.33 -17.37
C PHE A 227 19.03 6.74 -17.94
N GLY A 228 18.84 7.68 -17.02
CA GLY A 228 18.74 9.11 -17.32
C GLY A 228 17.37 9.56 -17.85
N ASP A 229 17.19 10.87 -17.92
CA ASP A 229 15.88 11.49 -18.15
C ASP A 229 15.28 11.19 -19.52
N ASN A 230 16.12 11.02 -20.56
CA ASN A 230 15.65 10.71 -21.91
C ASN A 230 15.03 9.30 -21.97
N GLU A 231 15.64 8.32 -21.28
CA GLU A 231 15.08 6.96 -21.24
C GLU A 231 13.79 6.95 -20.41
N LEU A 232 13.77 7.67 -19.28
CA LEU A 232 12.57 7.80 -18.45
C LEU A 232 11.42 8.47 -19.20
N ALA A 233 11.70 9.49 -20.02
CA ALA A 233 10.69 10.16 -20.85
C ALA A 233 10.09 9.18 -21.87
N ALA A 234 10.92 8.39 -22.56
CA ALA A 234 10.45 7.38 -23.50
C ALA A 234 9.61 6.28 -22.81
N ILE A 235 9.97 5.90 -21.58
CA ILE A 235 9.18 4.99 -20.75
C ILE A 235 7.80 5.60 -20.46
N TYR A 236 7.75 6.86 -20.00
CA TYR A 236 6.50 7.56 -19.70
C TYR A 236 5.59 7.65 -20.92
N ASP A 237 6.12 8.11 -22.04
CA ASP A 237 5.34 8.30 -23.27
C ASP A 237 4.63 6.99 -23.64
N ARG A 238 5.36 5.87 -23.61
CA ARG A 238 4.81 4.57 -24.00
C ARG A 238 3.82 4.00 -23.01
N ILE A 239 4.13 4.05 -21.70
CA ILE A 239 3.23 3.52 -20.67
C ILE A 239 1.94 4.33 -20.64
N PHE A 240 2.03 5.65 -20.67
CA PHE A 240 0.83 6.50 -20.59
C PHE A 240 0.04 6.52 -21.91
N GLU A 241 0.69 6.35 -23.07
CA GLU A 241 -0.03 6.12 -24.34
C GLU A 241 -0.79 4.80 -24.31
N ALA A 242 -0.13 3.69 -23.98
CA ALA A 242 -0.78 2.38 -23.86
C ALA A 242 -1.92 2.37 -22.83
N ALA A 243 -1.76 3.07 -21.70
CA ALA A 243 -2.82 3.21 -20.71
C ALA A 243 -4.06 3.95 -21.25
N ARG A 244 -3.86 4.99 -22.07
CA ARG A 244 -4.99 5.72 -22.69
C ARG A 244 -5.68 4.89 -23.76
N GLU A 245 -4.93 4.09 -24.52
CA GLU A 245 -5.50 3.14 -25.48
C GLU A 245 -6.34 2.08 -24.77
N GLU A 246 -5.79 1.44 -23.74
CA GLU A 246 -6.47 0.41 -22.95
C GLU A 246 -7.79 0.93 -22.35
N ILE A 247 -7.80 2.14 -21.78
CA ILE A 247 -9.02 2.74 -21.21
C ILE A 247 -10.06 3.08 -22.29
N SER A 248 -9.64 3.30 -23.53
CA SER A 248 -10.51 3.68 -24.64
C SER A 248 -11.12 2.49 -25.40
N SER A 249 -10.50 1.30 -25.31
CA SER A 249 -11.01 0.05 -25.88
C SER A 249 -12.08 -0.60 -25.00
#